data_AF-A0A358Y138-F1
#
_entry.id   AF-A0A358Y138-F1
#
_cell.length_a   1.000
_cell.length_b   1.000
_cell.length_c   1.000
_cell.angle_alpha   90.00
_cell.angle_beta   90.00
_cell.angle_gamma   90.00
#
_symmetry.space_group_name_H-M   'P 1'
#
loop_
_entity.id
_entity.type
_entity.pdbx_description
1 polymer ?
#
loop_
_entity_poly.entity_id
_entity_poly.type
_entity_poly.pdbx_seq_one_letter_code
_entity_poly.pdbx_strand_id
1 'polypeptide(L)'
;EERERRRLVQERQIIEAEARAEGQRLAREEAERERRAAIAKARAQRKEKLDRVAALEQRIVEIQAEIGLDSEKASLMQQAITAAVELMDVLTEEVAKYELTDETGNTLEPLAKDLIAELKARKDKLVDQARGL
;
A
#
# COMPACT_ATOMS: atom_id res chain seq x y z
N GLU A 1 60.15 -12.68 64.68
CA GLU A 1 58.69 -12.60 64.89
C GLU A 1 58.02 -11.33 64.31
N GLU A 2 58.34 -10.11 64.75
CA GLU A 2 57.65 -8.89 64.23
C GLU A 2 57.83 -8.65 62.71
N ARG A 3 59.01 -8.93 62.14
CA ARG A 3 59.28 -8.76 60.71
C ARG A 3 58.52 -9.75 59.82
N GLU A 4 58.35 -10.99 60.28
CA GLU A 4 57.56 -12.00 59.57
C GLU A 4 56.07 -11.70 59.64
N ARG A 5 55.57 -11.24 60.80
CA ARG A 5 54.18 -10.78 60.93
C ARG A 5 53.88 -9.61 59.98
N ARG A 6 54.81 -8.66 59.83
CA ARG A 6 54.65 -7.55 58.86
C ARG A 6 54.64 -8.03 57.40
N ARG A 7 55.48 -9.01 57.04
CA ARG A 7 55.50 -9.59 55.69
C ARG A 7 54.19 -10.33 55.36
N LEU A 8 53.69 -11.16 56.27
CA LEU A 8 52.42 -11.87 56.09
C LEU A 8 51.22 -10.92 55.96
N VAL A 9 51.22 -9.80 56.68
CA VAL A 9 50.19 -8.76 56.55
C VAL A 9 50.29 -8.05 55.20
N GLN A 10 51.50 -7.69 54.73
CA GLN A 10 51.70 -7.10 53.41
C GLN A 10 51.28 -8.04 52.28
N GLU A 11 51.64 -9.31 52.36
CA GLU A 11 51.29 -10.30 51.34
C GLU A 11 49.78 -10.53 51.26
N ARG A 12 49.09 -10.58 52.41
CA ARG A 12 47.62 -10.59 52.44
C ARG A 12 47.00 -9.34 51.82
N GLN A 13 47.57 -8.16 52.09
CA GLN A 13 47.10 -6.90 51.52
C GLN A 13 47.27 -6.85 50.01
N ILE A 14 48.37 -7.40 49.47
CA ILE A 14 48.62 -7.49 48.02
C ILE A 14 47.60 -8.43 47.37
N ILE A 15 47.42 -9.64 47.92
CA ILE A 15 46.44 -10.62 47.40
C ILE A 15 45.01 -10.04 47.44
N GLU A 16 44.63 -9.36 48.51
CA GLU A 16 43.31 -8.75 48.63
C GLU A 16 43.13 -7.54 47.69
N ALA A 17 44.20 -6.83 47.37
CA ALA A 17 44.18 -5.75 46.39
C ALA A 17 44.08 -6.29 44.95
N GLU A 18 44.79 -7.37 44.64
CA GLU A 18 44.73 -8.05 43.34
C GLU A 18 43.35 -8.67 43.10
N ALA A 19 42.79 -9.37 44.09
CA ALA A 19 41.43 -9.92 44.00
C ALA A 19 40.37 -8.82 43.77
N ARG A 20 40.54 -7.65 44.41
CA ARG A 20 39.67 -6.49 44.18
C ARG A 20 39.83 -5.91 42.78
N ALA A 21 41.06 -5.78 42.29
CA ALA A 21 41.33 -5.26 40.96
C ALA A 21 40.79 -6.20 39.86
N GLU A 22 40.96 -7.51 40.04
CA GLU A 22 40.42 -8.51 39.12
C GLU A 22 38.89 -8.54 39.14
N GLY A 23 38.26 -8.49 40.31
CA GLY A 23 36.80 -8.37 40.43
C GLY A 23 36.26 -7.12 39.74
N GLN A 24 36.96 -5.98 39.86
CA GLN A 24 36.59 -4.76 39.13
C GLN A 24 36.76 -4.90 37.61
N ARG A 25 37.80 -5.59 37.14
CA ARG A 25 38.01 -5.84 35.71
C ARG A 25 36.89 -6.69 35.14
N LEU A 26 36.55 -7.79 35.79
CA LEU A 26 35.47 -8.68 35.38
C LEU A 26 34.11 -7.96 35.36
N ALA A 27 33.81 -7.16 36.38
CA ALA A 27 32.58 -6.38 36.43
C ALA A 27 32.48 -5.36 35.28
N ARG A 28 33.60 -4.74 34.89
CA ARG A 28 33.64 -3.83 33.73
C ARG A 28 33.44 -4.57 32.42
N GLU A 29 34.08 -5.72 32.24
CA GLU A 29 33.92 -6.55 31.04
C GLU A 29 32.48 -7.05 30.89
N GLU A 30 31.84 -7.48 31.98
CA GLU A 30 30.45 -7.92 31.98
C GLU A 30 29.50 -6.76 31.64
N ALA A 31 29.69 -5.60 32.27
CA ALA A 31 28.92 -4.40 31.94
C ALA A 31 29.09 -3.96 30.48
N GLU A 32 30.31 -4.07 29.91
CA GLU A 32 30.53 -3.80 28.50
C GLU A 32 29.83 -4.82 27.59
N ARG A 33 29.87 -6.11 27.93
CA ARG A 33 29.18 -7.17 27.16
C ARG A 33 27.68 -6.94 27.16
N GLU A 34 27.09 -6.62 28.32
CA GLU A 34 25.67 -6.30 28.45
C GLU A 34 25.30 -5.08 27.60
N ARG A 35 26.09 -4.00 27.65
CA ARG A 35 25.86 -2.82 26.80
C ARG A 35 25.90 -3.17 25.31
N ARG A 36 26.88 -3.97 24.87
CA ARG A 36 26.98 -4.39 23.47
C ARG A 36 25.80 -5.27 23.07
N ALA A 37 25.38 -6.19 23.93
CA ALA A 37 24.22 -7.05 23.70
C ALA A 37 22.92 -6.24 23.59
N ALA A 38 22.72 -5.24 24.47
CA ALA A 38 21.57 -4.35 24.43
C ALA A 38 21.53 -3.53 23.13
N ILE A 39 22.67 -2.99 22.70
CA ILE A 39 22.78 -2.25 21.42
C ILE A 39 22.49 -3.18 20.24
N ALA A 40 23.05 -4.39 20.22
CA ALA A 40 22.82 -5.36 19.15
C ALA A 40 21.34 -5.73 19.05
N LYS A 41 20.68 -5.98 20.19
CA LYS A 41 19.23 -6.25 20.25
C LYS A 41 18.41 -5.06 19.73
N ALA A 42 18.72 -3.84 20.16
CA ALA A 42 18.03 -2.63 19.69
C ALA A 42 18.20 -2.43 18.17
N ARG A 43 19.41 -2.68 17.64
CA ARG A 43 19.69 -2.61 16.20
C ARG A 43 18.92 -3.67 15.41
N ALA A 44 18.84 -4.90 15.91
CA ALA A 44 18.06 -5.96 15.28
C ALA A 44 16.57 -5.61 15.21
N GLN A 45 16.00 -5.13 16.32
CA GLN A 45 14.61 -4.67 16.36
C GLN A 45 14.34 -3.48 15.43
N ARG A 46 15.28 -2.53 15.35
CA ARG A 46 15.17 -1.40 14.42
C ARG A 46 15.19 -1.89 12.97
N LYS A 47 16.08 -2.83 12.64
CA LYS A 47 16.16 -3.41 11.30
C LYS A 47 14.86 -4.11 10.92
N GLU A 48 14.35 -4.99 11.77
CA GLU A 48 13.08 -5.68 11.55
C GLU A 48 11.91 -4.70 11.29
N LYS A 49 11.84 -3.62 12.08
CA LYS A 49 10.83 -2.57 11.89
C LYS A 49 10.98 -1.87 10.54
N LEU A 50 12.20 -1.55 10.12
CA LEU A 50 12.47 -0.92 8.83
C LEU A 50 12.12 -1.86 7.67
N ASP A 51 12.47 -3.14 7.77
CA ASP A 51 12.12 -4.15 6.77
C ASP A 51 10.59 -4.26 6.64
N ARG A 52 9.86 -4.22 7.77
CA ARG A 52 8.39 -4.18 7.77
C ARG A 52 7.83 -2.90 7.13
N VAL A 53 8.43 -1.74 7.39
CA VAL A 53 8.01 -0.47 6.77
C VAL A 53 8.20 -0.54 5.26
N ALA A 54 9.36 -1.00 4.77
CA ALA A 54 9.62 -1.14 3.34
C ALA A 54 8.60 -2.08 2.66
N ALA A 55 8.26 -3.20 3.30
CA ALA A 55 7.24 -4.12 2.79
C ALA A 55 5.84 -3.49 2.76
N LEU A 56 5.49 -2.66 3.74
CA LEU A 56 4.21 -1.93 3.76
C LEU A 56 4.18 -0.83 2.70
N GLU A 57 5.27 -0.11 2.49
CA GLU A 57 5.39 0.91 1.44
C GLU A 57 5.19 0.30 0.06
N GLN A 58 5.80 -0.87 -0.22
CA GLN A 58 5.57 -1.61 -1.46
C GLN A 58 4.09 -1.99 -1.64
N ARG A 59 3.45 -2.53 -0.60
CA ARG A 59 2.01 -2.86 -0.64
C ARG A 59 1.14 -1.64 -0.88
N ILE A 60 1.48 -0.48 -0.31
CA ILE A 60 0.75 0.76 -0.55
C ILE A 60 0.83 1.15 -2.02
N VAL A 61 2.02 1.06 -2.63
CA VAL A 61 2.21 1.35 -4.07
C VAL A 61 1.38 0.41 -4.95
N GLU A 62 1.38 -0.89 -4.64
CA GLU A 62 0.57 -1.89 -5.36
C GLU A 62 -0.93 -1.56 -5.25
N ILE A 63 -1.44 -1.33 -4.05
CA ILE A 63 -2.85 -0.99 -3.81
C ILE A 63 -3.24 0.32 -4.51
N GLN A 64 -2.35 1.32 -4.53
CA GLN A 64 -2.61 2.58 -5.23
C GLN A 64 -2.71 2.39 -6.75
N ALA A 65 -1.91 1.50 -7.33
CA ALA A 65 -2.01 1.17 -8.75
C ALA A 65 -3.33 0.45 -9.06
N GLU A 66 -3.75 -0.50 -8.23
CA GLU A 66 -5.04 -1.19 -8.35
C GLU A 66 -6.22 -0.20 -8.26
N ILE A 67 -6.22 0.69 -7.26
CA ILE A 67 -7.25 1.72 -7.11
C ILE A 67 -7.30 2.65 -8.32
N GLY A 68 -6.13 2.99 -8.89
CA GLY A 68 -6.04 3.81 -10.10
C GLY A 68 -6.77 3.16 -11.29
N LEU A 69 -6.49 1.88 -11.53
CA LEU A 69 -7.14 1.10 -12.60
C LEU A 69 -8.64 0.96 -12.37
N ASP A 70 -9.06 0.62 -11.15
CA ASP A 70 -10.47 0.49 -10.79
C ASP A 70 -11.22 1.82 -10.95
N SER A 71 -10.61 2.94 -10.57
CA SER A 71 -11.18 4.27 -10.74
C SER A 71 -11.35 4.64 -12.21
N GLU A 72 -10.37 4.31 -13.05
CA GLU A 72 -10.44 4.55 -14.49
C GLU A 72 -11.56 3.72 -15.13
N LYS A 73 -11.64 2.44 -14.78
CA LYS A 73 -12.70 1.52 -15.19
C LYS A 73 -14.08 1.99 -14.76
N ALA A 74 -14.23 2.44 -13.52
CA ALA A 74 -15.48 2.99 -13.01
C ALA A 74 -15.89 4.26 -13.78
N SER A 75 -14.94 5.15 -14.10
CA SER A 75 -15.20 6.34 -14.91
C SER A 75 -15.69 5.99 -16.32
N LEU A 76 -15.04 5.04 -16.99
CA LEU A 76 -15.46 4.57 -18.31
C LEU A 76 -16.85 3.92 -18.28
N MET A 77 -17.13 3.10 -17.27
CA MET A 77 -18.47 2.52 -17.10
C MET A 77 -19.54 3.59 -16.85
N GLN A 78 -19.24 4.62 -16.06
CA GLN A 78 -20.17 5.72 -15.84
C GLN A 78 -20.47 6.48 -17.14
N GLN A 79 -19.46 6.72 -17.96
CA GLN A 79 -19.65 7.33 -19.29
C GLN A 79 -20.47 6.41 -20.21
N ALA A 80 -20.24 5.09 -20.17
CA ALA A 80 -21.03 4.13 -20.92
C ALA A 80 -22.50 4.14 -20.49
N ILE A 81 -22.78 4.26 -19.18
CA ILE A 81 -24.14 4.41 -18.64
C ILE A 81 -24.79 5.68 -19.17
N THR A 82 -24.08 6.82 -19.13
CA THR A 82 -24.60 8.08 -19.68
C THR A 82 -24.95 7.94 -21.16
N ALA A 83 -24.07 7.35 -21.97
CA ALA A 83 -24.35 7.10 -23.39
C ALA A 83 -25.52 6.12 -23.60
N ALA A 84 -25.71 5.14 -22.72
CA ALA A 84 -26.85 4.23 -22.77
C ALA A 84 -28.17 4.94 -22.43
N VAL A 85 -28.16 5.86 -21.47
CA VAL A 85 -29.33 6.68 -21.12
C VAL A 85 -29.69 7.61 -22.28
N GLU A 86 -28.72 8.33 -22.85
CA GLU A 86 -28.93 9.16 -24.04
C GLU A 86 -29.53 8.35 -25.20
N LEU A 87 -29.02 7.12 -25.42
CA LEU A 87 -29.56 6.21 -26.43
C LEU A 87 -31.00 5.79 -26.12
N MET A 88 -31.34 5.54 -24.85
CA MET A 88 -32.71 5.19 -24.45
C MET A 88 -33.66 6.35 -24.73
N ASP A 89 -33.29 7.58 -24.37
CA ASP A 89 -34.11 8.76 -24.59
C ASP A 89 -34.40 8.96 -26.08
N VAL A 90 -33.36 8.90 -26.93
CA VAL A 90 -33.51 9.01 -28.40
C VAL A 90 -34.37 7.87 -28.96
N LEU A 91 -34.22 6.63 -28.47
CA LEU A 91 -35.07 5.52 -28.90
C LEU A 91 -36.52 5.70 -28.49
N THR A 92 -36.78 6.25 -27.31
CA THR A 92 -38.13 6.58 -26.85
C THR A 92 -38.77 7.65 -27.74
N GLU A 93 -38.04 8.71 -28.07
CA GLU A 93 -38.48 9.71 -29.05
C GLU A 93 -38.75 9.07 -30.43
N GLU A 94 -37.86 8.19 -30.87
CA GLU A 94 -37.99 7.51 -32.16
C GLU A 94 -39.24 6.62 -32.23
N VAL A 95 -39.58 5.91 -31.15
CA VAL A 95 -40.81 5.11 -31.06
C VAL A 95 -42.05 6.00 -31.16
N ALA A 96 -42.05 7.18 -30.52
CA ALA A 96 -43.17 8.11 -30.58
C ALA A 96 -43.47 8.60 -32.01
N LYS A 97 -42.45 8.72 -32.88
CA LYS A 97 -42.64 9.09 -34.30
C LYS A 97 -43.48 8.09 -35.07
N TYR A 98 -43.46 6.82 -34.68
CA TYR A 98 -44.29 5.79 -35.30
C TYR A 98 -45.78 5.89 -34.94
N GLU A 99 -46.14 6.70 -33.93
CA GLU A 99 -47.54 7.03 -33.64
C GLU A 99 -48.11 8.07 -34.61
N LEU A 100 -47.25 8.79 -35.34
CA LEU A 100 -47.60 9.85 -36.28
C LEU A 100 -47.06 9.52 -37.68
N THR A 101 -47.87 8.75 -38.42
CA THR A 101 -47.54 8.30 -39.79
C THR A 101 -48.47 8.92 -40.83
N ASP A 102 -47.96 9.08 -42.05
CA ASP A 102 -48.75 9.50 -43.21
C ASP A 102 -49.61 8.34 -43.77
N GLU A 103 -50.42 8.64 -44.78
CA GLU A 103 -51.29 7.65 -45.45
C GLU A 103 -50.54 6.47 -46.09
N THR A 104 -49.22 6.62 -46.28
CA THR A 104 -48.32 5.59 -46.82
C THR A 104 -47.56 4.82 -45.74
N GLY A 105 -47.77 5.15 -44.46
CA GLY A 105 -47.12 4.51 -43.32
C GLY A 105 -45.72 5.02 -43.00
N ASN A 106 -45.29 6.14 -43.60
CA ASN A 106 -44.01 6.76 -43.27
C ASN A 106 -44.18 7.70 -42.08
N THR A 107 -43.16 7.79 -41.22
CA THR A 107 -43.16 8.74 -40.10
C THR A 107 -43.14 10.17 -40.63
N LEU A 108 -43.96 11.06 -40.05
CA LEU A 108 -43.99 12.48 -40.42
C LEU A 108 -42.68 13.19 -40.07
N GLU A 109 -42.04 12.76 -38.98
CA GLU A 109 -40.71 13.22 -38.59
C GLU A 109 -39.62 12.27 -39.10
N PRO A 110 -38.44 12.80 -39.47
CA PRO A 110 -37.33 11.98 -39.90
C PRO A 110 -36.76 11.13 -38.76
N LEU A 111 -36.38 9.91 -39.10
CA LEU A 111 -35.78 8.94 -38.20
C LEU A 111 -34.32 9.28 -37.88
N ALA A 112 -33.94 9.23 -36.61
CA ALA A 112 -32.61 9.59 -36.12
C ALA A 112 -31.61 8.42 -36.15
N LYS A 113 -31.63 7.62 -37.24
CA LYS A 113 -30.87 6.36 -37.36
C LYS A 113 -29.37 6.53 -37.16
N ASP A 114 -28.79 7.59 -37.71
CA ASP A 114 -27.35 7.85 -37.61
C ASP A 114 -26.94 8.19 -36.17
N LEU A 115 -27.75 9.01 -35.47
CA LEU A 115 -27.53 9.35 -34.07
C LEU A 115 -27.65 8.11 -33.15
N ILE A 116 -28.65 7.27 -33.38
CA ILE A 116 -28.82 5.99 -32.67
C ILE A 116 -27.59 5.09 -32.88
N ALA A 117 -27.09 5.00 -34.10
CA ALA A 117 -25.91 4.21 -34.43
C ALA A 117 -24.64 4.76 -33.75
N GLU A 118 -24.47 6.08 -33.74
CA GLU A 118 -23.35 6.76 -33.07
C GLU A 118 -23.37 6.52 -31.56
N LEU A 119 -24.50 6.75 -30.89
CA LEU A 119 -24.65 6.56 -29.44
C LEU A 119 -24.43 5.09 -29.05
N LYS A 120 -24.94 4.16 -29.84
CA LYS A 120 -24.69 2.72 -29.65
C LYS A 120 -23.20 2.39 -29.76
N ALA A 121 -22.54 2.85 -30.83
CA ALA A 121 -21.11 2.62 -31.04
C ALA A 121 -20.26 3.24 -29.92
N ARG A 122 -20.61 4.45 -29.46
CA ARG A 122 -19.96 5.11 -28.32
C ARG A 122 -20.10 4.30 -27.04
N LYS A 123 -21.32 3.85 -26.72
CA LYS A 123 -21.59 3.01 -25.55
C LYS A 123 -20.81 1.70 -25.60
N ASP A 124 -20.85 0.99 -26.74
CA ASP A 124 -20.14 -0.29 -26.91
C ASP A 124 -18.62 -0.10 -26.78
N LYS A 125 -18.06 0.95 -27.42
CA LYS A 125 -16.63 1.29 -27.30
C LYS A 125 -16.22 1.54 -25.84
N LEU A 126 -17.00 2.30 -25.09
CA LEU A 126 -16.69 2.60 -23.68
C LEU A 126 -16.73 1.34 -22.80
N VAL A 127 -17.68 0.43 -23.06
CA VAL A 127 -17.76 -0.87 -22.37
C VAL A 127 -16.55 -1.73 -22.69
N ASP A 128 -16.14 -1.80 -23.95
CA ASP A 128 -14.99 -2.59 -24.37
C ASP A 128 -13.69 -2.02 -23.80
N GLN A 129 -13.53 -0.69 -23.77
CA GLN A 129 -12.41 -0.03 -23.11
C GLN A 129 -12.38 -0.36 -21.60
N ALA A 130 -13.52 -0.27 -20.90
CA ALA A 130 -13.60 -0.59 -19.48
C ALA A 130 -13.30 -2.08 -19.18
N ARG A 131 -13.60 -2.99 -20.12
CA ARG A 131 -13.29 -4.43 -20.00
C ARG A 131 -11.83 -4.75 -20.33
N GLY A 132 -11.20 -3.93 -21.15
CA GLY A 132 -9.79 -4.05 -21.51
C GLY A 132 -8.82 -3.51 -20.45
N LEU A 133 -9.34 -2.77 -19.46
CA LEU A 133 -8.65 -2.40 -18.22
C LEU A 133 -8.82 -3.51 -17.16
#